data_AF-A0A0N5AS63-F1
#
_entry.id   AF-A0A0N5AS63-F1
#
_cell.length_a   1.000
_cell.length_b   1.000
_cell.length_c   1.000
_cell.angle_alpha   90.00
_cell.angle_beta   90.00
_cell.angle_gamma   90.00
#
_symmetry.space_group_name_H-M   'P 1'
#
loop_
_entity.id
_entity.type
_entity.pdbx_description
1 polymer ?
#
loop_
_entity_poly.entity_id
_entity_poly.type
_entity_poly.pdbx_seq_one_letter_code
_entity_poly.pdbx_strand_id
1 'polypeptide(L)'
;LSAAQRAFAKALKEFHFITVGSTQTDDERKIVECLSKYGDFINQIEDHREKIVEDSEKYYIEPIKKFRVEGIGKVLHDDKKRFEKESRNFYVSLEKYLHLSTARKNNFEKADEQLSAQQEIFCKCGLDYVTAIQSIQERMKFEFVETLSSFLYSWLTFYHVGHVTHQDFKPYLSEVQSKVQKAKQSFEETKEHYEQLKEKMLRIHLKNAVFSENENDAELPASSNVISNIKQGYVFLLEKSKIPKTIGRDVLSSRWTKYYCVYQKETRILSLMPVNSTIKSDMKDAIGQLTTYKLKSCTRRASDSIDKRFCFDISVAITGESSDRDEMITLQALSEEDRRQWLDAMDGREPVRYMVHLYKLY
;
A
#
# COMPACT_ATOMS: atom_id res chain seq x y z
N LEU A 1 -22.97 10.96 -6.58
CA LEU A 1 -22.43 9.73 -7.20
C LEU A 1 -21.11 10.02 -7.93
N SER A 2 -21.10 10.90 -8.94
CA SER A 2 -19.89 11.26 -9.69
C SER A 2 -18.69 11.67 -8.82
N ALA A 3 -18.90 12.58 -7.87
CA ALA A 3 -17.85 13.00 -6.92
C ALA A 3 -17.26 11.82 -6.11
N ALA A 4 -18.08 10.83 -5.74
CA ALA A 4 -17.61 9.65 -5.02
C ALA A 4 -16.79 8.72 -5.92
N GLN A 5 -17.19 8.56 -7.19
CA GLN A 5 -16.44 7.78 -8.17
C GLN A 5 -15.09 8.43 -8.49
N ARG A 6 -15.05 9.76 -8.67
CA ARG A 6 -13.78 10.51 -8.85
C ARG A 6 -12.89 10.41 -7.61
N ALA A 7 -13.44 10.51 -6.41
CA ALA A 7 -12.67 10.33 -5.17
C ALA A 7 -12.09 8.92 -5.06
N PHE A 8 -12.86 7.89 -5.42
CA PHE A 8 -12.37 6.51 -5.47
C PHE A 8 -11.27 6.32 -6.53
N ALA A 9 -11.46 6.88 -7.73
CA ALA A 9 -10.43 6.86 -8.78
C ALA A 9 -9.14 7.53 -8.31
N LYS A 10 -9.24 8.66 -7.60
CA LYS A 10 -8.09 9.33 -6.99
C LYS A 10 -7.38 8.43 -5.96
N ALA A 11 -8.14 7.80 -5.07
CA ALA A 11 -7.57 6.88 -4.07
C ALA A 11 -6.84 5.70 -4.71
N LEU A 12 -7.34 5.16 -5.83
CA LEU A 12 -6.66 4.10 -6.59
C LEU A 12 -5.35 4.59 -7.22
N LYS A 13 -5.33 5.79 -7.79
CA LYS A 13 -4.14 6.39 -8.43
C LYS A 13 -3.07 6.81 -7.43
N GLU A 14 -3.48 7.22 -6.24
CA GLU A 14 -2.57 7.64 -5.16
C GLU A 14 -2.23 6.49 -4.21
N PHE A 15 -2.59 5.25 -4.55
CA PHE A 15 -2.32 4.09 -3.71
C PHE A 15 -0.82 3.77 -3.65
N HIS A 16 -0.30 3.61 -2.44
CA HIS A 16 1.09 3.21 -2.20
C HIS A 16 1.13 2.04 -1.21
N PHE A 17 1.96 1.04 -1.49
CA PHE A 17 2.17 -0.08 -0.57
C PHE A 17 2.96 0.34 0.66
N ILE A 18 2.56 -0.19 1.81
CA ILE A 18 3.46 -0.33 2.96
C ILE A 18 4.27 -1.61 2.74
N THR A 19 5.52 -1.47 2.29
CA THR A 19 6.35 -2.61 1.89
C THR A 19 6.84 -3.40 3.09
N VAL A 20 6.84 -4.73 3.01
CA VAL A 20 7.37 -5.63 4.07
C VAL A 20 8.91 -5.61 4.12
N GLY A 21 9.57 -5.09 3.08
CA GLY A 21 11.03 -4.94 2.98
C GLY A 21 11.51 -3.49 2.88
N SER A 22 12.83 -3.32 2.71
CA SER A 22 13.48 -2.01 2.55
C SER A 22 13.21 -1.34 1.20
N THR A 23 12.76 -2.11 0.20
CA THR A 23 12.48 -1.63 -1.16
C THR A 23 11.23 -2.31 -1.71
N GLN A 24 10.49 -1.57 -2.55
CA GLN A 24 9.33 -2.08 -3.26
C GLN A 24 9.73 -3.10 -4.34
N THR A 25 8.99 -4.21 -4.38
CA THR A 25 9.14 -5.28 -5.38
C THR A 25 8.53 -4.90 -6.73
N ASP A 26 8.95 -5.57 -7.80
CA ASP A 26 8.41 -5.34 -9.15
C ASP A 26 6.91 -5.69 -9.23
N ASP A 27 6.45 -6.69 -8.48
CA ASP A 27 5.04 -7.07 -8.48
C ASP A 27 4.18 -6.05 -7.74
N GLU A 28 4.66 -5.48 -6.62
CA GLU A 28 4.00 -4.35 -5.96
C GLU A 28 3.89 -3.14 -6.90
N ARG A 29 4.92 -2.85 -7.70
CA ARG A 29 4.88 -1.77 -8.71
C ARG A 29 3.81 -2.03 -9.77
N LYS A 30 3.72 -3.28 -10.29
CA LYS A 30 2.70 -3.67 -11.26
C LYS A 30 1.28 -3.60 -10.69
N ILE A 31 1.10 -3.90 -9.40
CA ILE A 31 -0.21 -3.75 -8.74
C ILE A 31 -0.60 -2.27 -8.65
N VAL A 32 0.32 -1.38 -8.25
CA VAL A 32 0.05 0.07 -8.23
C VAL A 32 -0.31 0.59 -9.63
N GLU A 33 0.44 0.18 -10.66
CA GLU A 33 0.12 0.53 -12.06
C GLU A 33 -1.28 0.05 -12.46
N CYS A 34 -1.68 -1.14 -12.02
CA CYS A 34 -3.01 -1.70 -12.27
C CYS A 34 -4.12 -0.88 -11.62
N LEU A 35 -3.95 -0.50 -10.35
CA LEU A 35 -4.90 0.36 -9.65
C LEU A 35 -4.99 1.74 -10.30
N SER A 36 -3.86 2.32 -10.73
CA SER A 36 -3.87 3.58 -11.47
C SER A 36 -4.69 3.48 -12.75
N LYS A 37 -4.51 2.40 -13.54
CA LYS A 37 -5.29 2.17 -14.77
C LYS A 37 -6.79 2.01 -14.48
N TYR A 38 -7.17 1.40 -13.35
CA TYR A 38 -8.58 1.36 -12.92
C TYR A 38 -9.12 2.75 -12.61
N GLY A 39 -8.32 3.59 -11.94
CA GLY A 39 -8.69 4.99 -11.69
C GLY A 39 -8.84 5.80 -12.98
N ASP A 40 -7.95 5.61 -13.96
CA ASP A 40 -8.05 6.28 -15.26
C ASP A 40 -9.33 5.89 -16.01
N PHE A 41 -9.68 4.60 -16.04
CA PHE A 41 -10.93 4.12 -16.63
C PHE A 41 -12.17 4.76 -15.97
N ILE A 42 -12.20 4.83 -14.63
CA ILE A 42 -13.32 5.45 -13.90
C ILE A 42 -13.43 6.94 -14.25
N ASN A 43 -12.31 7.67 -14.28
CA ASN A 43 -12.31 9.08 -14.62
C ASN A 43 -12.83 9.33 -16.03
N GLN A 44 -12.45 8.49 -17.01
CA GLN A 44 -12.92 8.62 -18.38
C GLN A 44 -14.46 8.56 -18.49
N ILE A 45 -15.09 7.62 -17.76
CA ILE A 45 -16.56 7.53 -17.71
C ILE A 45 -17.18 8.78 -17.05
N GLU A 46 -16.56 9.27 -15.99
CA GLU A 46 -17.06 10.43 -15.26
C GLU A 46 -16.86 11.75 -16.03
N ASP A 47 -15.82 11.87 -16.85
CA ASP A 47 -15.62 13.01 -17.76
C ASP A 47 -16.77 13.10 -18.80
N HIS A 48 -17.19 11.95 -19.34
CA HIS A 48 -18.37 11.91 -20.22
C HIS A 48 -19.66 12.28 -19.49
N ARG A 49 -19.83 11.83 -18.23
CA ARG A 49 -21.00 12.16 -17.41
C ARG A 49 -21.06 13.67 -17.12
N GLU A 50 -19.94 14.25 -16.71
CA GLU A 50 -19.82 15.69 -16.42
C GLU A 50 -20.21 16.52 -17.64
N LYS A 51 -19.69 16.17 -18.82
CA LYS A 51 -20.03 16.86 -20.07
C LYS A 51 -21.54 16.92 -20.32
N ILE A 52 -22.26 15.81 -20.14
CA ILE A 52 -23.72 15.80 -20.36
C ILE A 52 -24.44 16.65 -19.33
N VAL A 53 -23.98 16.65 -18.07
CA VAL A 53 -24.56 17.49 -17.02
C VAL A 53 -24.37 18.97 -17.34
N GLU A 54 -23.18 19.37 -17.77
CA GLU A 54 -22.86 20.74 -18.18
C GLU A 54 -23.68 21.16 -19.42
N ASP A 55 -23.70 20.31 -20.44
CA ASP A 55 -24.47 20.53 -21.67
C ASP A 55 -25.99 20.62 -21.36
N SER A 56 -26.47 19.95 -20.32
CA SER A 56 -27.90 19.91 -20.01
C SER A 56 -28.48 21.24 -19.56
N GLU A 57 -27.73 22.02 -18.77
CA GLU A 57 -28.23 23.32 -18.32
C GLU A 57 -28.40 24.26 -19.53
N LYS A 58 -27.40 24.31 -20.41
CA LYS A 58 -27.35 25.22 -21.56
C LYS A 58 -28.30 24.82 -22.70
N TYR A 59 -28.37 23.54 -23.04
CA TYR A 59 -29.07 23.11 -24.26
C TYR A 59 -30.49 22.60 -24.02
N TYR A 60 -30.85 22.28 -22.77
CA TYR A 60 -32.18 21.76 -22.47
C TYR A 60 -32.93 22.59 -21.43
N ILE A 61 -32.30 22.86 -20.29
CA ILE A 61 -32.99 23.54 -19.17
C ILE A 61 -33.21 25.02 -19.48
N GLU A 62 -32.18 25.74 -19.94
CA GLU A 62 -32.28 27.16 -20.27
C GLU A 62 -33.27 27.44 -21.42
N PRO A 63 -33.27 26.70 -22.55
CA PRO A 63 -34.26 26.88 -23.61
C PRO A 63 -35.70 26.66 -23.13
N ILE A 64 -35.95 25.61 -22.33
CA ILE A 64 -37.28 25.35 -21.76
C ILE A 64 -37.70 26.47 -20.80
N LYS A 65 -36.80 26.91 -19.92
CA LYS A 65 -37.06 28.03 -19.00
C LYS A 65 -37.39 29.30 -19.79
N LYS A 66 -36.62 29.60 -20.83
CA LYS A 66 -36.80 30.76 -21.70
C LYS A 66 -38.13 30.72 -22.42
N PHE A 67 -38.45 29.59 -23.07
CA PHE A 67 -39.73 29.43 -23.76
C PHE A 67 -40.94 29.55 -22.82
N ARG A 68 -40.83 29.01 -21.59
CA ARG A 68 -41.86 29.15 -20.56
C ARG A 68 -42.09 30.62 -20.17
N VAL A 69 -41.03 31.40 -19.96
CA VAL A 69 -41.15 32.79 -19.47
C VAL A 69 -41.44 33.75 -20.61
N GLU A 70 -40.60 33.78 -21.64
CA GLU A 70 -40.65 34.76 -22.73
C GLU A 70 -41.65 34.39 -23.82
N GLY A 71 -41.93 33.10 -24.01
CA GLY A 71 -42.96 32.62 -24.94
C GLY A 71 -44.32 32.60 -24.25
N ILE A 72 -44.53 31.61 -23.38
CA ILE A 72 -45.84 31.34 -22.75
C ILE A 72 -46.22 32.47 -21.79
N GLY A 73 -45.30 32.85 -20.88
CA GLY A 73 -45.54 33.88 -19.87
C GLY A 73 -45.90 35.23 -20.48
N LYS A 74 -45.16 35.68 -21.49
CA LYS A 74 -45.46 36.93 -22.22
C LYS A 74 -46.89 36.95 -22.78
N VAL A 75 -47.31 35.87 -23.45
CA VAL A 75 -48.67 35.82 -24.04
C VAL A 75 -49.74 35.83 -22.95
N LEU A 76 -49.58 34.99 -21.92
CA LEU A 76 -50.57 34.84 -20.85
C LEU A 76 -50.67 36.06 -19.91
N HIS A 77 -49.62 36.86 -19.80
CA HIS A 77 -49.57 38.00 -18.90
C HIS A 77 -49.58 39.34 -19.64
N ASP A 78 -48.59 39.61 -20.47
CA ASP A 78 -48.40 40.94 -21.06
C ASP A 78 -49.39 41.20 -22.20
N ASP A 79 -49.48 40.27 -23.15
CA ASP A 79 -50.37 40.42 -24.30
C ASP A 79 -51.85 40.37 -23.88
N LYS A 80 -52.18 39.48 -22.92
CA LYS A 80 -53.49 39.44 -22.27
C LYS A 80 -53.83 40.77 -21.58
N LYS A 81 -52.92 41.31 -20.75
CA LYS A 81 -53.14 42.57 -20.03
C LYS A 81 -53.31 43.75 -21.00
N ARG A 82 -52.57 43.76 -22.10
CA ARG A 82 -52.73 44.75 -23.18
C ARG A 82 -54.12 44.66 -23.81
N PHE A 83 -54.56 43.46 -24.19
CA PHE A 83 -55.91 43.24 -24.72
C PHE A 83 -57.00 43.69 -23.73
N GLU A 84 -56.90 43.30 -22.46
CA GLU A 84 -57.87 43.70 -21.43
C GLU A 84 -57.90 45.22 -21.21
N LYS A 85 -56.76 45.90 -21.32
CA LYS A 85 -56.67 47.36 -21.23
C LYS A 85 -57.41 48.02 -22.38
N GLU A 86 -57.12 47.65 -23.62
CA GLU A 86 -57.78 48.25 -24.79
C GLU A 86 -59.26 47.89 -24.85
N SER A 87 -59.65 46.70 -24.36
CA SER A 87 -61.06 46.34 -24.14
C SER A 87 -61.76 47.34 -23.21
N ARG A 88 -61.17 47.63 -22.03
CA ARG A 88 -61.72 48.61 -21.09
C ARG A 88 -61.80 50.01 -21.69
N ASN A 89 -60.75 50.45 -22.41
CA ASN A 89 -60.71 51.76 -23.06
C ASN A 89 -61.85 51.92 -24.08
N PHE A 90 -62.08 50.88 -24.89
CA PHE A 90 -63.16 50.88 -25.87
C PHE A 90 -64.54 50.94 -25.20
N TYR A 91 -64.81 50.11 -24.18
CA TYR A 91 -66.11 50.13 -23.50
C TYR A 91 -66.40 51.47 -22.80
N VAL A 92 -65.40 52.08 -22.16
CA VAL A 92 -65.55 53.42 -21.56
C VAL A 92 -65.79 54.49 -22.63
N SER A 93 -65.15 54.38 -23.79
CA SER A 93 -65.34 55.32 -24.90
C SER A 93 -66.73 55.17 -25.52
N LEU A 94 -67.20 53.93 -25.69
CA LEU A 94 -68.53 53.61 -26.18
C LEU A 94 -69.62 54.14 -25.24
N GLU A 95 -69.47 53.94 -23.93
CA GLU A 95 -70.41 54.46 -22.94
C GLU A 95 -70.48 55.99 -23.03
N LYS A 96 -69.34 56.69 -23.03
CA LYS A 96 -69.29 58.16 -23.17
C LYS A 96 -69.95 58.64 -24.45
N TYR A 97 -69.69 57.95 -25.56
CA TYR A 97 -70.29 58.26 -26.86
C TYR A 97 -71.82 58.17 -26.81
N LEU A 98 -72.37 57.09 -26.24
CA LEU A 98 -73.82 56.87 -26.13
C LEU A 98 -74.53 57.86 -25.19
N HIS A 99 -73.81 58.45 -24.22
CA HIS A 99 -74.36 59.44 -23.28
C HIS A 99 -74.42 60.87 -23.86
N LEU A 100 -74.01 61.11 -25.11
CA LEU A 100 -74.10 62.42 -25.74
C LEU A 100 -75.57 62.80 -26.00
N SER A 101 -76.04 63.85 -25.32
CA SER A 101 -77.41 64.34 -25.47
C SER A 101 -77.66 64.98 -26.84
N THR A 102 -78.74 64.57 -27.50
CA THR A 102 -79.22 65.19 -28.75
C THR A 102 -79.79 66.60 -28.57
N ALA A 103 -80.12 66.98 -27.33
CA ALA A 103 -80.63 68.32 -27.01
C ALA A 103 -79.52 69.37 -26.84
N ARG A 104 -78.24 68.95 -26.76
CA ARG A 104 -77.08 69.85 -26.65
C ARG A 104 -76.37 69.96 -28.00
N LYS A 105 -75.71 71.09 -28.24
CA LYS A 105 -74.91 71.31 -29.47
C LYS A 105 -73.57 70.58 -29.38
N ASN A 106 -73.60 69.25 -29.52
CA ASN A 106 -72.41 68.39 -29.55
C ASN A 106 -71.85 68.30 -30.98
N ASN A 107 -70.56 67.99 -31.10
CA ASN A 107 -69.94 67.61 -32.37
C ASN A 107 -69.97 66.09 -32.52
N PHE A 108 -71.03 65.56 -33.14
CA PHE A 108 -71.25 64.13 -33.31
C PHE A 108 -70.24 63.48 -34.26
N GLU A 109 -69.87 64.17 -35.34
CA GLU A 109 -68.88 63.68 -36.32
C GLU A 109 -67.53 63.38 -35.67
N LYS A 110 -67.03 64.28 -34.81
CA LYS A 110 -65.79 64.04 -34.06
C LYS A 110 -65.91 62.88 -33.06
N ALA A 111 -67.09 62.69 -32.47
CA ALA A 111 -67.33 61.58 -31.55
C ALA A 111 -67.37 60.24 -32.29
N ASP A 112 -67.95 60.21 -33.50
CA ASP A 112 -67.97 59.06 -34.40
C ASP A 112 -66.54 58.65 -34.82
N GLU A 113 -65.73 59.62 -35.25
CA GLU A 113 -64.31 59.38 -35.58
C GLU A 113 -63.53 58.81 -34.40
N GLN A 114 -63.69 59.40 -33.21
CA GLN A 114 -62.98 58.95 -32.01
C GLN A 114 -63.39 57.54 -31.59
N LEU A 115 -64.69 57.21 -31.63
CA LEU A 115 -65.16 55.88 -31.31
C LEU A 115 -64.66 54.86 -32.35
N SER A 116 -64.70 55.22 -33.64
CA SER A 116 -64.23 54.35 -34.72
C SER A 116 -62.74 54.02 -34.58
N ALA A 117 -61.92 55.02 -34.25
CA ALA A 117 -60.49 54.82 -33.97
C ALA A 117 -60.25 53.90 -32.76
N GLN A 118 -61.02 54.07 -31.68
CA GLN A 118 -60.92 53.18 -30.50
C GLN A 118 -61.39 51.75 -30.81
N GLN A 119 -62.43 51.60 -31.63
CA GLN A 119 -62.90 50.29 -32.09
C GLN A 119 -61.84 49.57 -32.91
N GLU A 120 -61.16 50.28 -33.82
CA GLU A 120 -60.07 49.70 -34.61
C GLU A 120 -58.93 49.19 -33.73
N ILE A 121 -58.50 49.99 -32.74
CA ILE A 121 -57.45 49.60 -31.78
C ILE A 121 -57.86 48.35 -30.99
N PHE A 122 -59.09 48.31 -30.47
CA PHE A 122 -59.62 47.16 -29.73
C PHE A 122 -59.65 45.90 -30.59
N CYS A 123 -60.25 45.97 -31.79
CA CYS A 123 -60.34 44.85 -32.71
C CYS A 123 -58.95 44.33 -33.10
N LYS A 124 -58.03 45.23 -33.47
CA LYS A 124 -56.66 44.86 -33.82
C LYS A 124 -55.94 44.18 -32.65
N CYS A 125 -56.03 44.75 -31.45
CA CYS A 125 -55.41 44.16 -30.26
C CYS A 125 -56.00 42.79 -29.91
N GLY A 126 -57.30 42.59 -30.12
CA GLY A 126 -57.96 41.29 -29.93
C GLY A 126 -57.48 40.24 -30.92
N LEU A 127 -57.38 40.59 -32.20
CA LEU A 127 -56.84 39.71 -33.23
C LEU A 127 -55.36 39.37 -32.97
N ASP A 128 -54.53 40.37 -32.64
CA ASP A 128 -53.12 40.16 -32.26
C ASP A 128 -53.00 39.14 -31.11
N TYR A 129 -53.84 39.27 -30.07
CA TYR A 129 -53.82 38.39 -28.91
C TYR A 129 -54.27 36.96 -29.25
N VAL A 130 -55.35 36.79 -30.04
CA VAL A 130 -55.81 35.46 -30.49
C VAL A 130 -54.74 34.79 -31.37
N THR A 131 -54.11 35.53 -32.28
CA THR A 131 -53.00 35.02 -33.10
C THR A 131 -51.81 34.62 -32.24
N ALA A 132 -51.46 35.40 -31.21
CA ALA A 132 -50.40 35.07 -30.28
C ALA A 132 -50.69 33.78 -29.49
N ILE A 133 -51.94 33.59 -29.02
CA ILE A 133 -52.39 32.34 -28.38
C ILE A 133 -52.24 31.16 -29.33
N GLN A 134 -52.72 31.29 -30.58
CA GLN A 134 -52.62 30.22 -31.55
C GLN A 134 -51.16 29.86 -31.84
N SER A 135 -50.32 30.88 -32.02
CA SER A 135 -48.88 30.69 -32.26
C SER A 135 -48.20 29.94 -31.11
N ILE A 136 -48.46 30.31 -29.85
CA ILE A 136 -47.82 29.64 -28.71
C ILE A 136 -48.34 28.20 -28.55
N GLN A 137 -49.62 27.94 -28.80
CA GLN A 137 -50.19 26.58 -28.76
C GLN A 137 -49.55 25.67 -29.80
N GLU A 138 -49.33 26.15 -31.02
CA GLU A 138 -48.64 25.38 -32.05
C GLU A 138 -47.16 25.17 -31.71
N ARG A 139 -46.47 26.21 -31.21
CA ARG A 139 -45.07 26.11 -30.79
C ARG A 139 -44.84 25.12 -29.65
N MET A 140 -45.74 25.07 -28.67
CA MET A 140 -45.66 24.12 -27.56
C MET A 140 -45.58 22.66 -28.02
N LYS A 141 -46.21 22.31 -29.15
CA LYS A 141 -46.22 20.94 -29.67
C LYS A 141 -44.83 20.45 -30.08
N PHE A 142 -43.97 21.35 -30.56
CA PHE A 142 -42.62 20.98 -31.03
C PHE A 142 -41.51 21.43 -30.09
N GLU A 143 -41.54 22.64 -29.52
CA GLU A 143 -40.43 23.18 -28.71
C GLU A 143 -40.07 22.28 -27.52
N PHE A 144 -41.08 21.77 -26.79
CA PHE A 144 -40.85 20.84 -25.68
C PHE A 144 -40.40 19.46 -26.17
N VAL A 145 -41.05 18.94 -27.20
CA VAL A 145 -40.78 17.58 -27.69
C VAL A 145 -39.37 17.50 -28.27
N GLU A 146 -38.98 18.45 -29.12
CA GLU A 146 -37.64 18.50 -29.71
C GLU A 146 -36.56 18.62 -28.64
N THR A 147 -36.75 19.50 -27.65
CA THR A 147 -35.77 19.69 -26.58
C THR A 147 -35.62 18.42 -25.72
N LEU A 148 -36.74 17.80 -25.33
CA LEU A 148 -36.72 16.59 -24.51
C LEU A 148 -36.22 15.36 -25.28
N SER A 149 -36.58 15.23 -26.56
CA SER A 149 -36.05 14.19 -27.45
C SER A 149 -34.54 14.34 -27.61
N SER A 150 -34.04 15.56 -27.83
CA SER A 150 -32.60 15.83 -27.94
C SER A 150 -31.84 15.47 -26.65
N PHE A 151 -32.40 15.79 -25.47
CA PHE A 151 -31.86 15.33 -24.19
C PHE A 151 -31.82 13.80 -24.09
N LEU A 152 -32.91 13.12 -24.46
CA LEU A 152 -32.97 11.66 -24.44
C LEU A 152 -31.90 11.03 -25.35
N TYR A 153 -31.70 11.58 -26.56
CA TYR A 153 -30.63 11.13 -27.45
C TYR A 153 -29.25 11.31 -26.81
N SER A 154 -28.96 12.48 -26.24
CA SER A 154 -27.69 12.73 -25.52
C SER A 154 -27.47 11.75 -24.36
N TRP A 155 -28.52 11.45 -23.60
CA TRP A 155 -28.47 10.47 -22.52
C TRP A 155 -28.26 9.04 -23.03
N LEU A 156 -28.89 8.64 -24.14
CA LEU A 156 -28.63 7.32 -24.73
C LEU A 156 -27.21 7.22 -25.31
N THR A 157 -26.71 8.30 -25.92
CA THR A 157 -25.32 8.40 -26.38
C THR A 157 -24.33 8.23 -25.23
N PHE A 158 -24.60 8.77 -24.04
CA PHE A 158 -23.78 8.53 -22.84
C PHE A 158 -23.59 7.03 -22.54
N TYR A 159 -24.69 6.28 -22.51
CA TYR A 159 -24.64 4.85 -22.20
C TYR A 159 -23.91 4.08 -23.30
N HIS A 160 -24.10 4.49 -24.56
CA HIS A 160 -23.36 3.92 -25.66
C HIS A 160 -21.85 4.17 -25.54
N VAL A 161 -21.44 5.41 -25.22
CA VAL A 161 -20.04 5.74 -24.94
C VAL A 161 -19.50 4.88 -23.81
N GLY A 162 -20.23 4.77 -22.69
CA GLY A 162 -19.81 3.92 -21.57
C GLY A 162 -19.65 2.44 -21.96
N HIS A 163 -20.51 1.93 -22.86
CA HIS A 163 -20.39 0.58 -23.40
C HIS A 163 -19.14 0.42 -24.27
N VAL A 164 -18.87 1.35 -25.19
CA VAL A 164 -17.68 1.34 -26.06
C VAL A 164 -16.41 1.45 -25.21
N THR A 165 -16.35 2.39 -24.27
CA THR A 165 -15.23 2.54 -23.33
C THR A 165 -14.97 1.25 -22.54
N HIS A 166 -16.03 0.56 -22.09
CA HIS A 166 -15.88 -0.74 -21.45
C HIS A 166 -15.32 -1.80 -22.41
N GLN A 167 -15.79 -1.86 -23.65
CA GLN A 167 -15.27 -2.82 -24.64
C GLN A 167 -13.78 -2.59 -24.89
N ASP A 168 -13.35 -1.34 -25.01
CA ASP A 168 -11.93 -0.99 -25.20
C ASP A 168 -11.07 -1.39 -23.98
N PHE A 169 -11.64 -1.34 -22.78
CA PHE A 169 -10.94 -1.70 -21.55
C PHE A 169 -10.94 -3.21 -21.23
N LYS A 170 -11.87 -3.96 -21.81
CA LYS A 170 -12.06 -5.41 -21.54
C LYS A 170 -10.81 -6.28 -21.79
N PRO A 171 -9.99 -6.06 -22.84
CA PRO A 171 -8.76 -6.83 -23.03
C PRO A 171 -7.79 -6.69 -21.85
N TYR A 172 -7.64 -5.47 -21.32
CA TYR A 172 -6.79 -5.20 -20.16
C TYR A 172 -7.29 -5.93 -18.92
N LEU A 173 -8.61 -5.88 -18.64
CA LEU A 173 -9.21 -6.64 -17.53
C LEU A 173 -8.96 -8.15 -17.65
N SER A 174 -9.06 -8.69 -18.87
CA SER A 174 -8.83 -10.11 -19.14
C SER A 174 -7.37 -10.51 -18.87
N GLU A 175 -6.41 -9.65 -19.26
CA GLU A 175 -4.99 -9.85 -18.97
C GLU A 175 -4.72 -9.84 -17.46
N VAL A 176 -5.27 -8.86 -16.73
CA VAL A 176 -5.14 -8.78 -15.28
C VAL A 176 -5.72 -10.02 -14.61
N GLN A 177 -6.90 -10.47 -15.04
CA GLN A 177 -7.52 -11.69 -14.50
C GLN A 177 -6.62 -12.91 -14.71
N SER A 178 -6.04 -13.07 -15.90
CA SER A 178 -5.09 -14.16 -16.19
C SER A 178 -3.86 -14.11 -15.27
N LYS A 179 -3.27 -12.92 -15.08
CA LYS A 179 -2.13 -12.71 -14.17
C LYS A 179 -2.47 -13.05 -12.73
N VAL A 180 -3.64 -12.65 -12.24
CA VAL A 180 -4.11 -12.97 -10.88
C VAL A 180 -4.30 -14.48 -10.69
N GLN A 181 -4.85 -15.19 -11.69
CA GLN A 181 -5.00 -16.64 -11.60
C GLN A 181 -3.65 -17.36 -11.56
N LYS A 182 -2.69 -16.94 -12.39
CA LYS A 182 -1.32 -17.48 -12.35
C LYS A 182 -0.65 -17.23 -11.00
N ALA A 183 -0.81 -16.04 -10.42
CA ALA A 183 -0.27 -15.74 -9.09
C ALA A 183 -0.88 -16.63 -8.00
N LYS A 184 -2.20 -16.87 -8.04
CA LYS A 184 -2.88 -17.80 -7.11
C LYS A 184 -2.38 -19.23 -7.26
N GLN A 185 -2.24 -19.71 -8.49
CA GLN A 185 -1.72 -21.05 -8.75
C GLN A 185 -0.28 -21.19 -8.25
N SER A 186 0.59 -20.23 -8.58
CA SER A 186 1.97 -20.20 -8.10
C SER A 186 2.06 -20.14 -6.58
N PHE A 187 1.17 -19.42 -5.90
CA PHE A 187 1.10 -19.44 -4.44
C PHE A 187 0.76 -20.85 -3.91
N GLU A 188 -0.27 -21.50 -4.46
CA GLU A 188 -0.73 -22.80 -3.97
C GLU A 188 0.32 -23.91 -4.19
N GLU A 189 0.92 -23.96 -5.39
CA GLU A 189 1.99 -24.92 -5.72
C GLU A 189 3.18 -24.80 -4.77
N THR A 190 3.43 -23.60 -4.30
CA THR A 190 4.70 -23.26 -3.66
C THR A 190 4.57 -23.21 -2.13
N LYS A 191 3.35 -22.95 -1.63
CA LYS A 191 2.95 -23.05 -0.22
C LYS A 191 3.34 -24.37 0.43
N GLU A 192 3.04 -25.50 -0.23
CA GLU A 192 3.35 -26.82 0.30
C GLU A 192 4.88 -27.00 0.45
N HIS A 193 5.65 -26.53 -0.53
CA HIS A 193 7.11 -26.59 -0.48
C HIS A 193 7.70 -25.80 0.68
N TYR A 194 7.19 -24.60 0.99
CA TYR A 194 7.73 -23.81 2.10
C TYR A 194 7.40 -24.44 3.47
N GLU A 195 6.21 -25.01 3.64
CA GLU A 195 5.85 -25.71 4.88
C GLU A 195 6.68 -27.00 5.05
N GLN A 196 6.86 -27.78 3.98
CA GLN A 196 7.74 -28.95 4.01
C GLN A 196 9.19 -28.56 4.32
N LEU A 197 9.68 -27.48 3.72
CA LEU A 197 11.03 -26.96 3.97
C LEU A 197 11.19 -26.49 5.41
N LYS A 198 10.21 -25.79 5.97
CA LYS A 198 10.17 -25.36 7.38
C LYS A 198 10.25 -26.56 8.32
N GLU A 199 9.42 -27.59 8.10
CA GLU A 199 9.44 -28.82 8.91
C GLU A 199 10.77 -29.58 8.79
N LYS A 200 11.32 -29.66 7.58
CA LYS A 200 12.64 -30.27 7.34
C LYS A 200 13.74 -29.50 8.06
N MET A 201 13.73 -28.17 7.98
CA MET A 201 14.70 -27.32 8.66
C MET A 201 14.57 -27.47 10.19
N LEU A 202 13.36 -27.51 10.74
CA LEU A 202 13.15 -27.73 12.17
C LEU A 202 13.75 -29.07 12.63
N ARG A 203 13.47 -30.17 11.90
CA ARG A 203 14.05 -31.49 12.20
C ARG A 203 15.58 -31.49 12.17
N ILE A 204 16.19 -30.83 11.16
CA ILE A 204 17.65 -30.69 11.08
C ILE A 204 18.19 -29.91 12.29
N HIS A 205 17.56 -28.80 12.66
CA HIS A 205 17.98 -28.01 13.81
C HIS A 205 17.85 -28.78 15.13
N LEU A 206 16.80 -29.57 15.30
CA LEU A 206 16.60 -30.40 16.50
C LEU A 206 17.58 -31.58 16.56
N LYS A 207 17.88 -32.24 15.44
CA LYS A 207 18.87 -33.32 15.39
C LYS A 207 20.29 -32.82 15.69
N ASN A 208 20.62 -31.63 15.21
CA ASN A 208 21.91 -30.98 15.47
C ASN A 208 21.93 -30.22 16.80
N ALA A 209 20.83 -30.19 17.55
CA ALA A 209 20.77 -29.54 18.84
C ALA A 209 21.59 -30.32 19.87
N VAL A 210 22.22 -29.54 20.74
CA VAL A 210 23.17 -29.89 21.81
C VAL A 210 22.71 -31.00 22.78
N PHE A 211 21.45 -31.46 22.70
CA PHE A 211 20.78 -32.39 23.63
C PHE A 211 20.14 -33.63 22.98
N SER A 212 20.56 -34.06 21.78
CA SER A 212 20.03 -35.30 21.19
C SER A 212 20.65 -36.54 21.88
N GLU A 213 20.01 -37.03 22.95
CA GLU A 213 20.39 -38.26 23.69
C GLU A 213 19.88 -39.57 23.07
N ASN A 214 19.39 -39.57 21.82
CA ASN A 214 18.86 -40.78 21.21
C ASN A 214 19.91 -41.47 20.32
N GLU A 215 20.56 -42.52 20.87
CA GLU A 215 21.48 -43.43 20.18
C GLU A 215 20.81 -44.42 19.19
N ASN A 216 19.50 -44.35 18.95
CA ASN A 216 18.76 -45.46 18.31
C ASN A 216 18.28 -45.29 16.86
N ASP A 217 18.65 -44.24 16.12
CA ASP A 217 18.31 -44.14 14.68
C ASP A 217 19.52 -44.47 13.79
N ALA A 218 19.78 -45.78 13.66
CA ALA A 218 20.83 -46.37 12.84
C ALA A 218 20.46 -46.55 11.34
N GLU A 219 19.51 -45.78 10.82
CA GLU A 219 19.10 -45.87 9.41
C GLU A 219 18.95 -44.48 8.77
N LEU A 220 20.08 -43.89 8.36
CA LEU A 220 20.25 -42.94 7.24
C LEU A 220 21.69 -42.38 7.33
N PRO A 221 22.37 -42.17 6.20
CA PRO A 221 23.82 -42.05 6.18
C PRO A 221 24.24 -40.92 7.11
N ALA A 222 25.12 -41.25 8.05
CA ALA A 222 25.86 -40.29 8.85
C ALA A 222 26.17 -39.09 7.96
N SER A 223 25.68 -37.90 8.33
CA SER A 223 26.13 -36.66 7.70
C SER A 223 27.63 -36.78 7.64
N SER A 224 28.14 -36.90 6.43
CA SER A 224 29.51 -37.29 6.16
C SER A 224 30.42 -36.61 7.18
N ASN A 225 31.20 -37.41 7.91
CA ASN A 225 32.39 -36.96 8.62
C ASN A 225 33.39 -36.44 7.58
N VAL A 226 32.98 -35.46 6.76
CA VAL A 226 33.90 -34.58 6.06
C VAL A 226 34.59 -33.86 7.20
N ILE A 227 35.85 -34.21 7.40
CA ILE A 227 36.76 -33.41 8.20
C ILE A 227 36.80 -32.05 7.51
N SER A 228 35.90 -31.15 7.91
CA SER A 228 35.87 -29.80 7.38
C SER A 228 37.10 -29.10 7.93
N ASN A 229 37.91 -28.54 7.04
CA ASN A 229 39.08 -27.73 7.42
C ASN A 229 38.69 -26.49 8.27
N ILE A 230 37.40 -26.22 8.43
CA ILE A 230 36.85 -25.12 9.21
C ILE A 230 35.89 -25.68 10.27
N LYS A 231 36.10 -25.35 11.54
CA LYS A 231 35.12 -25.54 12.63
C LYS A 231 34.56 -24.18 13.02
N GLN A 232 33.24 -24.08 13.09
CA GLN A 232 32.56 -22.86 13.51
C GLN A 232 31.49 -23.14 14.56
N GLY A 233 31.16 -22.14 15.38
CA GLY A 233 30.13 -22.26 16.41
C GLY A 233 30.25 -21.19 17.48
N TYR A 234 29.29 -21.14 18.40
CA TYR A 234 29.36 -20.22 19.53
C TYR A 234 30.21 -20.81 20.66
N VAL A 235 31.06 -19.97 21.24
CA VAL A 235 31.84 -20.29 22.44
C VAL A 235 31.75 -19.13 23.42
N PHE A 236 31.92 -19.42 24.71
CA PHE A 236 32.09 -18.39 25.72
C PHE A 236 33.57 -18.25 26.07
N LEU A 237 34.09 -17.02 26.02
CA LEU A 237 35.47 -16.71 26.38
C LEU A 237 35.51 -16.12 27.78
N LEU A 238 36.46 -16.59 28.60
CA LEU A 238 36.73 -16.07 29.92
C LEU A 238 37.58 -14.79 29.82
N GLU A 239 36.98 -13.63 30.09
CA GLU A 239 37.71 -12.37 30.09
C GLU A 239 38.67 -12.30 31.28
N LYS A 240 39.94 -11.95 31.01
CA LYS A 240 40.92 -11.69 32.06
C LYS A 240 40.65 -10.32 32.69
N SER A 241 40.62 -10.27 34.01
CA SER A 241 40.57 -8.99 34.74
C SER A 241 41.83 -8.17 34.45
N LYS A 242 41.66 -6.91 34.05
CA LYS A 242 42.76 -5.96 33.75
C LYS A 242 43.36 -5.30 35.01
N ILE A 243 43.01 -5.78 36.21
CA ILE A 243 43.44 -5.17 37.48
C ILE A 243 44.80 -5.77 37.90
N PRO A 244 45.78 -4.95 38.35
CA PRO A 244 47.08 -5.42 38.82
C PRO A 244 46.96 -6.47 39.93
N LYS A 245 47.89 -7.44 39.94
CA LYS A 245 47.94 -8.59 40.86
C LYS A 245 48.09 -8.26 42.36
N THR A 246 47.99 -6.99 42.76
CA THR A 246 48.22 -6.49 44.13
C THR A 246 46.97 -6.38 44.99
N ILE A 247 45.77 -6.63 44.46
CA ILE A 247 44.50 -6.57 45.21
C ILE A 247 43.89 -7.98 45.27
N GLY A 248 43.51 -8.42 46.49
CA GLY A 248 43.03 -9.77 46.81
C GLY A 248 42.03 -10.33 45.79
N ARG A 249 42.28 -11.56 45.35
CA ARG A 249 41.76 -12.16 44.12
C ARG A 249 40.34 -12.74 44.26
N ASP A 250 39.66 -12.50 45.38
CA ASP A 250 38.65 -13.44 45.85
C ASP A 250 37.18 -12.97 45.69
N VAL A 251 36.92 -11.79 45.11
CA VAL A 251 35.52 -11.29 44.96
C VAL A 251 35.25 -10.51 43.67
N LEU A 252 35.92 -10.81 42.55
CA LEU A 252 35.58 -10.19 41.26
C LEU A 252 35.23 -11.27 40.23
N SER A 253 33.93 -11.32 39.91
CA SER A 253 33.29 -12.27 39.00
C SER A 253 34.01 -12.30 37.65
N SER A 254 34.66 -13.42 37.33
CA SER A 254 35.19 -13.68 36.00
C SER A 254 34.05 -13.62 34.98
N ARG A 255 34.12 -12.67 34.04
CA ARG A 255 33.07 -12.44 33.06
C ARG A 255 33.26 -13.37 31.86
N TRP A 256 32.18 -14.07 31.51
CA TRP A 256 32.12 -14.90 30.32
C TRP A 256 31.37 -14.15 29.23
N THR A 257 32.01 -13.95 28.08
CA THR A 257 31.40 -13.24 26.95
C THR A 257 31.23 -14.21 25.78
N LYS A 258 30.07 -14.13 25.11
CA LYS A 258 29.72 -15.01 23.99
C LYS A 258 30.34 -14.51 22.69
N TYR A 259 31.02 -15.39 21.98
CA TYR A 259 31.62 -15.14 20.67
C TYR A 259 31.11 -16.16 19.65
N TYR A 260 30.95 -15.72 18.41
CA TYR A 260 30.93 -16.63 17.27
C TYR A 260 32.37 -16.88 16.84
N CYS A 261 32.77 -18.15 16.86
CA CYS A 261 34.13 -18.58 16.66
C CYS A 261 34.25 -19.35 15.34
N VAL A 262 35.28 -19.03 14.56
CA VAL A 262 35.64 -19.73 13.32
C VAL A 262 37.12 -20.10 13.39
N TYR A 263 37.41 -21.39 13.34
CA TYR A 263 38.76 -21.94 13.35
C TYR A 263 39.07 -22.61 12.02
N GLN A 264 40.19 -22.26 11.40
CA GLN A 264 40.68 -22.87 10.17
C GLN A 264 41.91 -23.74 10.48
N LYS A 265 41.79 -25.06 10.26
CA LYS A 265 42.78 -26.07 10.65
C LYS A 265 44.11 -25.95 9.90
N GLU A 266 44.06 -25.70 8.59
CA GLU A 266 45.26 -25.57 7.74
C GLU A 266 46.16 -24.40 8.14
N THR A 267 45.55 -23.24 8.42
CA THR A 267 46.28 -22.01 8.78
C THR A 267 46.50 -21.88 10.29
N ARG A 268 45.80 -22.70 11.09
CA ARG A 268 45.69 -22.61 12.55
C ARG A 268 45.22 -21.24 13.03
N ILE A 269 44.39 -20.58 12.24
CA ILE A 269 43.85 -19.26 12.56
C ILE A 269 42.49 -19.42 13.24
N LEU A 270 42.35 -18.81 14.41
CA LEU A 270 41.12 -18.70 15.19
C LEU A 270 40.59 -17.27 15.11
N SER A 271 39.37 -17.09 14.64
CA SER A 271 38.70 -15.78 14.58
C SER A 271 37.50 -15.76 15.52
N LEU A 272 37.43 -14.75 16.39
CA LEU A 272 36.39 -14.54 17.38
C LEU A 272 35.64 -13.23 17.07
N MET A 273 34.33 -13.34 16.89
CA MET A 273 33.43 -12.20 16.67
C MET A 273 32.46 -12.08 17.85
N PRO A 274 32.47 -10.97 18.61
CA PRO A 274 31.60 -10.81 19.77
C PRO A 274 30.12 -10.81 19.33
N VAL A 275 29.28 -11.50 20.10
CA VAL A 275 27.83 -11.52 19.86
C VAL A 275 27.18 -10.44 20.71
N ASN A 276 26.96 -9.27 20.13
CA ASN A 276 26.32 -8.14 20.81
C ASN A 276 24.79 -8.34 20.78
N SER A 277 24.14 -8.40 21.94
CA SER A 277 22.70 -8.68 22.04
C SER A 277 21.78 -7.50 21.69
N THR A 278 22.31 -6.35 21.27
CA THR A 278 21.53 -5.08 21.23
C THR A 278 21.61 -4.24 19.96
N ILE A 279 22.26 -4.64 18.86
CA ILE A 279 22.28 -3.79 17.66
C ILE A 279 22.09 -4.65 16.41
N LYS A 280 21.21 -4.20 15.51
CA LYS A 280 21.19 -4.61 14.10
C LYS A 280 22.56 -4.28 13.50
N SER A 281 23.55 -5.14 13.70
CA SER A 281 24.91 -4.89 13.23
C SER A 281 24.93 -5.05 11.72
N ASP A 282 25.22 -3.96 11.02
CA ASP A 282 25.61 -4.00 9.61
C ASP A 282 26.88 -4.86 9.48
N MET A 283 27.04 -5.60 8.38
CA MET A 283 28.13 -6.59 8.21
C MET A 283 29.52 -5.94 8.39
N LYS A 284 29.64 -4.65 8.06
CA LYS A 284 30.86 -3.85 8.25
C LYS A 284 31.26 -3.68 9.72
N ASP A 285 30.31 -3.44 10.62
CA ASP A 285 30.60 -3.23 12.04
C ASP A 285 31.01 -4.54 12.74
N ALA A 286 30.44 -5.66 12.29
CA ALA A 286 30.79 -7.00 12.77
C ALA A 286 32.23 -7.40 12.38
N ILE A 287 32.68 -7.03 11.18
CA ILE A 287 34.05 -7.27 10.71
C ILE A 287 35.07 -6.41 11.48
N GLY A 288 34.71 -5.17 11.85
CA GLY A 288 35.58 -4.28 12.64
C GLY A 288 35.88 -4.76 14.07
N GLN A 289 35.07 -5.66 14.62
CA GLN A 289 35.25 -6.23 15.97
C GLN A 289 35.88 -7.64 15.96
N LEU A 290 36.28 -8.12 14.79
CA LEU A 290 36.89 -9.43 14.62
C LEU A 290 38.27 -9.48 15.29
N THR A 291 38.45 -10.42 16.22
CA THR A 291 39.76 -10.68 16.83
C THR A 291 40.31 -12.00 16.31
N THR A 292 41.53 -11.99 15.78
CA THR A 292 42.16 -13.16 15.16
C THR A 292 43.42 -13.58 15.91
N TYR A 293 43.55 -14.88 16.16
CA TYR A 293 44.66 -15.49 16.89
C TYR A 293 45.28 -16.64 16.08
N LYS A 294 46.59 -16.83 16.20
CA LYS A 294 47.27 -18.03 15.68
C LYS A 294 47.40 -19.07 16.80
N LEU A 295 46.73 -20.21 16.64
CA LEU A 295 46.69 -21.29 17.62
C LEU A 295 48.02 -22.06 17.66
N LYS A 296 48.59 -22.21 18.86
CA LYS A 296 49.78 -23.06 19.12
C LYS A 296 49.38 -24.44 19.66
N SER A 297 48.49 -24.48 20.67
CA SER A 297 48.00 -25.72 21.27
C SER A 297 46.59 -25.58 21.83
N CYS A 298 45.90 -26.70 21.99
CA CYS A 298 44.59 -26.80 22.62
C CYS A 298 44.63 -27.93 23.66
N THR A 299 44.05 -27.73 24.83
CA THR A 299 44.04 -28.72 25.90
C THR A 299 42.72 -28.67 26.65
N ARG A 300 42.13 -29.84 26.91
CA ARG A 300 40.93 -29.92 27.73
C ARG A 300 41.26 -29.49 29.15
N ARG A 301 40.43 -28.63 29.73
CA ARG A 301 40.59 -28.18 31.11
C ARG A 301 40.05 -29.23 32.09
N ALA A 302 40.78 -29.49 33.17
CA ALA A 302 40.36 -30.46 34.18
C ALA A 302 39.13 -29.96 34.96
N SER A 303 38.17 -30.85 35.23
CA SER A 303 36.86 -30.47 35.80
C SER A 303 36.92 -29.84 37.20
N ASP A 304 37.98 -30.11 37.95
CA ASP A 304 38.28 -29.57 39.28
C ASP A 304 38.99 -28.21 39.24
N SER A 305 39.51 -27.79 38.08
CA SER A 305 40.27 -26.55 37.94
C SER A 305 39.43 -25.30 37.66
N ILE A 306 38.14 -25.45 37.31
CA ILE A 306 37.20 -24.36 37.10
C ILE A 306 35.77 -24.78 37.39
N ASP A 307 34.99 -23.93 38.07
CA ASP A 307 33.56 -24.16 38.33
C ASP A 307 32.68 -23.82 37.09
N LYS A 308 32.97 -24.48 35.96
CA LYS A 308 32.22 -24.40 34.69
C LYS A 308 32.34 -25.72 33.93
N ARG A 309 31.26 -26.10 33.23
CA ARG A 309 31.23 -27.29 32.37
C ARG A 309 31.79 -26.98 30.98
N PHE A 310 32.36 -28.01 30.34
CA PHE A 310 32.77 -28.01 28.93
C PHE A 310 33.89 -27.02 28.56
N CYS A 311 34.77 -26.72 29.53
CA CYS A 311 35.88 -25.79 29.32
C CYS A 311 37.10 -26.45 28.67
N PHE A 312 37.82 -25.66 27.87
CA PHE A 312 39.11 -26.01 27.29
C PHE A 312 39.98 -24.75 27.18
N ASP A 313 41.29 -24.96 27.18
CA ASP A 313 42.28 -23.90 27.06
C ASP A 313 42.97 -23.96 25.71
N ILE A 314 43.19 -22.78 25.13
CA ILE A 314 43.99 -22.61 23.94
C ILE A 314 45.22 -21.76 24.27
N SER A 315 46.38 -22.14 23.75
CA SER A 315 47.57 -21.30 23.71
C SER A 315 47.63 -20.63 22.35
N VAL A 316 47.68 -19.29 22.33
CA VAL A 316 47.75 -18.49 21.12
C VAL A 316 49.01 -17.64 21.09
N ALA A 317 49.54 -17.40 19.88
CA ALA A 317 50.65 -16.49 19.67
C ALA A 317 50.16 -15.03 19.72
N ILE A 318 50.80 -14.17 20.53
CA ILE A 318 50.56 -12.72 20.48
C ILE A 318 51.51 -12.13 19.42
N THR A 319 50.96 -11.70 18.28
CA THR A 319 51.72 -10.92 17.30
C THR A 319 51.71 -9.44 17.70
N GLY A 320 52.80 -8.94 18.29
CA GLY A 320 52.89 -7.50 18.61
C GLY A 320 53.99 -7.02 19.56
N GLU A 321 54.67 -7.90 20.31
CA GLU A 321 55.80 -7.50 21.17
C GLU A 321 57.02 -8.40 20.95
N SER A 322 58.22 -7.85 21.16
CA SER A 322 59.56 -8.37 20.84
C SER A 322 60.00 -9.64 21.61
N SER A 323 59.05 -10.46 22.04
CA SER A 323 59.25 -11.78 22.64
C SER A 323 58.02 -12.61 22.30
N ASP A 324 58.22 -13.79 21.71
CA ASP A 324 57.18 -14.77 21.35
C ASP A 324 56.52 -15.29 22.65
N ARG A 325 55.58 -14.53 23.22
CA ARG A 325 54.86 -14.87 24.45
C ARG A 325 53.55 -15.56 24.10
N ASP A 326 53.36 -16.70 24.74
CA ASP A 326 52.15 -17.50 24.63
C ASP A 326 51.07 -16.95 25.56
N GLU A 327 49.90 -16.62 25.00
CA GLU A 327 48.74 -16.28 25.79
C GLU A 327 47.80 -17.48 25.91
N MET A 328 47.45 -17.83 27.15
CA MET A 328 46.43 -18.83 27.42
C MET A 328 45.05 -18.18 27.49
N ILE A 329 44.12 -18.67 26.68
CA ILE A 329 42.71 -18.24 26.66
C ILE A 329 41.85 -19.43 27.05
N THR A 330 40.90 -19.21 27.96
CA THR A 330 39.93 -20.23 28.37
C THR A 330 38.62 -20.02 27.65
N LEU A 331 38.14 -21.09 27.00
CA LEU A 331 36.88 -21.14 26.28
C LEU A 331 35.95 -22.16 26.92
N GLN A 332 34.64 -21.95 26.77
CA GLN A 332 33.58 -22.86 27.16
C GLN A 332 32.72 -23.17 25.93
N ALA A 333 32.59 -24.47 25.65
CA ALA A 333 31.70 -25.01 24.61
C ALA A 333 30.25 -25.16 25.10
N LEU A 334 29.32 -25.46 24.18
CA LEU A 334 27.89 -25.55 24.50
C LEU A 334 27.48 -26.90 25.11
N SER A 335 28.19 -27.99 24.76
CA SER A 335 28.04 -29.34 25.35
C SER A 335 29.38 -30.05 25.41
N GLU A 336 29.36 -31.24 26.03
CA GLU A 336 30.45 -32.21 25.98
C GLU A 336 30.83 -32.57 24.53
N GLU A 337 29.82 -32.81 23.68
CA GLU A 337 30.03 -33.15 22.28
C GLU A 337 30.63 -31.98 21.48
N ASP A 338 30.12 -30.75 21.67
CA ASP A 338 30.71 -29.57 21.03
C ASP A 338 32.15 -29.33 21.52
N ARG A 339 32.44 -29.54 22.81
CA ARG A 339 33.81 -29.48 23.34
C ARG A 339 34.72 -30.52 22.68
N ARG A 340 34.23 -31.75 22.50
CA ARG A 340 34.96 -32.84 21.84
C ARG A 340 35.29 -32.47 20.40
N GLN A 341 34.33 -31.90 19.66
CA GLN A 341 34.54 -31.41 18.29
C GLN A 341 35.54 -30.24 18.21
N TRP A 342 35.51 -29.31 19.17
CA TRP A 342 36.49 -28.22 19.25
C TRP A 342 37.90 -28.76 19.51
N LEU A 343 38.06 -29.73 20.41
CA LEU A 343 39.34 -30.39 20.67
C LEU A 343 39.83 -31.14 19.43
N ASP A 344 38.98 -31.92 18.77
CA ASP A 344 39.36 -32.67 17.55
C ASP A 344 39.78 -31.76 16.40
N ALA A 345 39.05 -30.66 16.17
CA ALA A 345 39.39 -29.67 15.16
C ALA A 345 40.77 -29.03 15.44
N MET A 346 41.08 -28.76 16.71
CA MET A 346 42.29 -28.06 17.16
C MET A 346 43.45 -29.00 17.55
N ASP A 347 43.37 -30.29 17.25
CA ASP A 347 44.34 -31.33 17.65
C ASP A 347 44.63 -31.30 19.18
N GLY A 348 43.57 -31.12 19.96
CA GLY A 348 43.61 -30.91 21.40
C GLY A 348 44.00 -32.14 22.20
N ARG A 349 44.63 -31.92 23.36
CA ARG A 349 45.11 -32.99 24.26
C ARG A 349 44.27 -33.09 25.52
N GLU A 350 44.19 -34.30 26.09
CA GLU A 350 43.67 -34.52 27.45
C GLU A 350 44.67 -34.01 28.51
N PRO A 351 44.21 -33.56 29.69
CA PRO A 351 45.10 -33.15 30.76
C PRO A 351 45.90 -34.35 31.28
N VAL A 352 47.20 -34.17 31.47
CA VAL A 352 48.10 -35.20 32.00
C VAL A 352 47.70 -35.46 33.46
N ARG A 353 47.03 -36.58 33.74
CA ARG A 353 46.76 -37.03 35.11
C ARG A 353 48.08 -37.45 35.75
N TYR A 354 48.58 -36.69 36.72
CA TYR A 354 49.54 -37.24 37.68
C TYR A 354 48.79 -38.26 38.54
N MET A 355 48.96 -39.55 38.24
CA MET A 355 48.57 -40.62 39.15
C MET A 355 49.40 -40.47 40.44
N VAL A 356 48.85 -39.79 41.43
CA VAL A 356 49.36 -39.90 42.80
C VAL A 356 49.09 -41.34 43.24
N HIS A 357 50.14 -42.18 43.16
CA HIS A 357 50.18 -43.47 43.84
C HIS A 357 50.04 -43.21 45.34
N LEU A 358 48.82 -43.31 45.85
CA LEU A 358 48.58 -43.52 47.27
C LEU A 358 49.04 -44.94 47.60
N TYR A 359 50.32 -45.10 47.94
CA TYR A 359 50.78 -46.21 48.76
C TYR A 359 50.04 -46.10 50.10
N LYS A 360 49.03 -46.95 50.31
CA LYS A 360 48.53 -47.24 51.64
C LYS A 360 49.61 -48.06 52.37
N LEU A 361 50.32 -47.40 53.26
CA LEU A 361 50.93 -48.03 54.43
C LEU A 361 49.90 -48.01 55.57
N TYR A 362 49.80 -49.16 56.23
CA TYR A 362 48.92 -49.57 57.34
C TYR A 362 47.52 -50.06 56.96
#